data_AF-A0A535XX77-F1
#
_entry.id   AF-A0A535XX77-F1
#
_cell.length_a   1.000
_cell.length_b   1.000
_cell.length_c   1.000
_cell.angle_alpha   90.00
_cell.angle_beta   90.00
_cell.angle_gamma   90.00
#
_symmetry.space_group_name_H-M   'P 1'
#
loop_
_entity.id
_entity.type
_entity.pdbx_description
1 polymer ?
#
loop_
_entity_poly.entity_id
_entity_poly.type
_entity_poly.pdbx_seq_one_letter_code
_entity_poly.pdbx_strand_id
1 'polypeptide(L)'
;MIDGPSLEELRERLERLDAPIRMWREQRDRAFDAAFGPKKGKLSNLMARLPQAANAAAGLGLGPRDEVFAVFDEICDLYARSDPPRCAIIRDIVHEREAHLLLDDYLAYASRILKQGGRPEWLERGVAAASIDDQRRDYRDWLMALGDLYLSARAAHLDPSPVLKRIAARSNSERHAAAPTPTRDALASFEDSAYFTTSILPHLH
;
A
#
# COMPACT_ATOMS: atom_id res chain seq x y z
N MET A 1 -23.88 -7.47 -17.43
CA MET A 1 -23.04 -7.51 -16.21
C MET A 1 -21.85 -8.36 -16.55
N ILE A 2 -20.63 -7.83 -16.46
CA ILE A 2 -19.44 -8.67 -16.51
C ILE A 2 -19.29 -9.15 -15.07
N ASP A 3 -19.49 -10.44 -14.84
CA ASP A 3 -19.23 -11.04 -13.54
C ASP A 3 -17.74 -10.85 -13.25
N GLY A 4 -17.44 -10.03 -12.22
CA GLY A 4 -16.08 -9.88 -11.72
C GLY A 4 -15.58 -11.19 -11.10
N PRO A 5 -14.28 -11.31 -10.81
CA PRO A 5 -13.73 -12.51 -10.21
C PRO A 5 -14.44 -12.83 -8.89
N SER A 6 -14.66 -14.11 -8.63
CA SER A 6 -15.24 -14.53 -7.35
C SER A 6 -14.23 -14.31 -6.21
N LEU A 7 -14.72 -14.14 -4.98
CA LEU A 7 -13.83 -14.00 -3.81
C LEU A 7 -12.97 -15.24 -3.60
N GLU A 8 -13.47 -16.42 -3.99
CA GLU A 8 -12.72 -17.67 -3.90
C GLU A 8 -11.58 -17.73 -4.93
N GLU A 9 -11.83 -17.33 -6.17
CA GLU A 9 -10.79 -17.23 -7.20
C GLU A 9 -9.66 -16.27 -6.78
N LEU A 10 -10.01 -15.13 -6.16
CA LEU A 10 -9.02 -14.18 -5.65
C LEU A 10 -8.22 -14.79 -4.49
N ARG A 11 -8.87 -15.49 -3.56
CA ARG A 11 -8.22 -16.21 -2.45
C ARG A 11 -7.21 -17.23 -2.97
N GLU A 12 -7.61 -18.08 -3.91
CA GLU A 12 -6.75 -19.10 -4.50
C GLU A 12 -5.56 -18.51 -5.27
N ARG A 13 -5.75 -17.37 -5.95
CA ARG A 13 -4.67 -16.66 -6.65
C ARG A 13 -3.65 -16.10 -5.69
N LEU A 14 -4.09 -15.47 -4.59
CA LEU A 14 -3.18 -14.98 -3.56
C LEU A 14 -2.43 -16.12 -2.88
N GLU A 15 -3.12 -17.22 -2.56
CA GLU A 15 -2.51 -18.39 -1.92
C GLU A 15 -1.39 -19.01 -2.77
N ARG A 16 -1.58 -19.10 -4.08
CA ARG A 16 -0.53 -19.56 -5.01
C ARG A 16 0.72 -18.68 -5.00
N LEU A 17 0.59 -17.42 -4.60
CA LEU A 17 1.70 -16.45 -4.53
C LEU A 17 2.41 -16.45 -3.17
N ASP A 18 1.86 -17.09 -2.13
CA ASP A 18 2.44 -17.04 -0.78
C ASP A 18 3.88 -17.55 -0.73
N ALA A 19 4.13 -18.76 -1.26
CA ALA A 19 5.47 -19.33 -1.27
C ALA A 19 6.46 -18.50 -2.12
N PRO A 20 6.13 -18.08 -3.36
CA PRO A 20 6.95 -17.14 -4.13
C PRO A 20 7.29 -15.85 -3.39
N ILE A 21 6.30 -15.20 -2.76
CA ILE A 21 6.50 -13.95 -2.01
C ILE A 21 7.46 -14.19 -0.85
N ARG A 22 7.20 -15.22 -0.03
CA ARG A 22 8.03 -15.56 1.13
C ARG A 22 9.48 -15.81 0.71
N MET A 23 9.70 -16.67 -0.28
CA MET A 23 11.04 -16.99 -0.78
C MET A 23 11.78 -15.76 -1.30
N TRP A 24 11.10 -14.90 -2.07
CA TRP A 24 11.69 -13.67 -2.59
C TRP A 24 12.06 -12.70 -1.47
N ARG A 25 11.18 -12.52 -0.47
CA ARG A 25 11.46 -11.67 0.70
C ARG A 25 12.65 -12.19 1.51
N GLU A 26 12.71 -13.48 1.80
CA GLU A 26 13.82 -14.09 2.52
C GLU A 26 15.16 -13.95 1.77
N GLN A 27 15.14 -14.02 0.43
CA GLN A 27 16.34 -13.76 -0.38
C GLN A 27 16.77 -12.29 -0.29
N ARG A 28 15.81 -11.36 -0.35
CA ARG A 28 16.07 -9.92 -0.19
C ARG A 28 16.63 -9.57 1.17
N ASP A 29 16.05 -10.11 2.23
CA ASP A 29 16.50 -9.87 3.60
C ASP A 29 17.92 -10.42 3.78
N ARG A 30 18.21 -11.62 3.26
CA ARG A 30 19.58 -12.19 3.28
C ARG A 30 20.58 -11.35 2.49
N ALA A 31 20.21 -10.87 1.29
CA ALA A 31 21.09 -10.03 0.49
C ALA A 31 21.36 -8.69 1.17
N PHE A 32 20.33 -8.08 1.77
CA PHE A 32 20.46 -6.86 2.56
C PHE A 32 21.40 -7.09 3.75
N ASP A 33 21.13 -8.10 4.57
CA ASP A 33 21.89 -8.37 5.79
C ASP A 33 23.36 -8.71 5.50
N ALA A 34 23.62 -9.46 4.42
CA ALA A 34 24.98 -9.78 3.98
C ALA A 34 25.78 -8.53 3.60
N ALA A 35 25.13 -7.55 2.95
CA ALA A 35 25.76 -6.29 2.53
C ALA A 35 25.80 -5.23 3.66
N PHE A 36 24.86 -5.27 4.60
CA PHE A 36 24.79 -4.32 5.71
C PHE A 36 25.69 -4.74 6.89
N GLY A 37 25.85 -6.05 7.09
CA GLY A 37 26.63 -6.62 8.17
C GLY A 37 28.15 -6.37 8.07
N PRO A 38 28.89 -6.48 9.20
CA PRO A 38 28.39 -6.60 10.57
C PRO A 38 27.90 -5.24 11.13
N LYS A 39 26.86 -5.27 11.97
CA LYS A 39 26.25 -4.10 12.67
C LYS A 39 27.13 -3.58 13.82
N LYS A 40 28.44 -3.43 13.61
CA LYS A 40 29.43 -2.99 14.61
C LYS A 40 30.09 -1.67 14.17
N GLY A 41 30.41 -0.82 15.15
CA GLY A 41 31.14 0.44 14.93
C GLY A 41 30.25 1.69 15.03
N LYS A 42 30.79 2.84 14.59
CA LYS A 42 30.08 4.13 14.63
C LYS A 42 28.85 4.10 13.72
N LEU A 43 27.76 4.71 14.18
CA LEU A 43 26.50 4.81 13.43
C LEU A 43 26.69 5.40 12.03
N SER A 44 27.54 6.43 11.87
CA SER A 44 27.87 7.03 10.58
C SER A 44 28.36 6.01 9.54
N ASN A 45 29.18 5.04 9.98
CA ASN A 45 29.74 4.02 9.10
C ASN A 45 28.69 2.98 8.72
N LEU A 46 27.72 2.71 9.59
CA LEU A 46 26.58 1.85 9.28
C LEU A 46 25.64 2.55 8.30
N MET A 47 25.33 3.83 8.53
CA MET A 47 24.49 4.62 7.62
C MET A 47 25.10 4.74 6.22
N ALA A 48 26.42 4.87 6.10
CA ALA A 48 27.11 4.89 4.82
C ALA A 48 26.95 3.59 4.00
N ARG A 49 26.65 2.45 4.64
CA ARG A 49 26.43 1.16 3.97
C ARG A 49 24.98 0.95 3.55
N LEU A 50 24.03 1.76 4.04
CA LEU A 50 22.60 1.59 3.71
C LEU A 50 22.34 1.58 2.20
N PRO A 51 22.88 2.51 1.38
CA PRO A 51 22.64 2.48 -0.06
C PRO A 51 23.15 1.20 -0.72
N GLN A 52 24.32 0.70 -0.30
CA GLN A 52 24.89 -0.54 -0.82
C GLN A 52 24.02 -1.75 -0.47
N ALA A 53 23.57 -1.84 0.78
CA ALA A 53 22.70 -2.93 1.22
C ALA A 53 21.33 -2.90 0.54
N ALA A 54 20.74 -1.71 0.39
CA ALA A 54 19.51 -1.52 -0.36
C ALA A 54 19.67 -1.94 -1.83
N ASN A 55 20.78 -1.57 -2.47
CA ASN A 55 21.09 -1.98 -3.85
C ASN A 55 21.29 -3.50 -3.99
N ALA A 56 21.92 -4.15 -3.01
CA ALA A 56 22.08 -5.61 -3.01
C ALA A 56 20.73 -6.33 -2.99
N ALA A 57 19.81 -5.87 -2.13
CA ALA A 57 18.45 -6.42 -2.09
C ALA A 57 17.65 -6.10 -3.37
N ALA A 58 17.79 -4.88 -3.91
CA ALA A 58 17.14 -4.47 -5.16
C ALA A 58 17.65 -5.28 -6.38
N GLY A 59 18.92 -5.70 -6.36
CA GLY A 59 19.54 -6.51 -7.41
C GLY A 59 18.91 -7.89 -7.63
N LEU A 60 18.09 -8.37 -6.69
CA LEU A 60 17.31 -9.60 -6.84
C LEU A 60 16.04 -9.43 -7.69
N GLY A 61 15.80 -8.22 -8.19
CA GLY A 61 14.67 -7.90 -9.06
C GLY A 61 13.35 -7.73 -8.32
N LEU A 62 12.28 -7.62 -9.11
CA LEU A 62 10.94 -7.31 -8.63
C LEU A 62 10.21 -8.53 -8.03
N GLY A 63 10.71 -9.75 -8.24
CA GLY A 63 10.06 -10.97 -7.73
C GLY A 63 8.63 -11.13 -8.27
N PRO A 64 7.69 -11.69 -7.48
CA PRO A 64 6.30 -11.90 -7.91
C PRO A 64 5.46 -10.61 -7.90
N ARG A 65 6.08 -9.42 -7.83
CA ARG A 65 5.34 -8.16 -7.65
C ARG A 65 4.35 -7.88 -8.77
N ASP A 66 4.72 -8.13 -10.02
CA ASP A 66 3.83 -7.84 -11.16
C ASP A 66 2.57 -8.72 -11.11
N GLU A 67 2.71 -10.01 -10.75
CA GLU A 67 1.59 -10.93 -10.57
C GLU A 67 0.71 -10.54 -9.38
N VAL A 68 1.32 -10.17 -8.24
CA VAL A 68 0.60 -9.69 -7.06
C VAL A 68 -0.16 -8.40 -7.38
N PHE A 69 0.47 -7.46 -8.09
CA PHE A 69 -0.13 -6.17 -8.44
C PHE A 69 -1.31 -6.34 -9.40
N ALA A 70 -1.23 -7.28 -10.34
CA ALA A 70 -2.37 -7.62 -11.18
C ALA A 70 -3.55 -8.18 -10.37
N VAL A 71 -3.29 -8.98 -9.33
CA VAL A 71 -4.35 -9.43 -8.41
C VAL A 71 -4.89 -8.27 -7.58
N PHE A 72 -4.02 -7.37 -7.11
CA PHE A 72 -4.42 -6.18 -6.36
C PHE A 72 -5.24 -5.18 -7.18
N ASP A 73 -4.97 -5.02 -8.47
CA ASP A 73 -5.82 -4.25 -9.38
C ASP A 73 -7.27 -4.73 -9.30
N GLU A 74 -7.48 -6.05 -9.42
CA GLU A 74 -8.81 -6.66 -9.38
C GLU A 74 -9.45 -6.58 -7.99
N ILE A 75 -8.67 -6.84 -6.93
CA ILE A 75 -9.14 -6.75 -5.55
C ILE A 75 -9.57 -5.33 -5.21
N CYS A 76 -8.75 -4.33 -5.56
CA CYS A 76 -9.05 -2.93 -5.27
C CYS A 76 -10.25 -2.44 -6.08
N ASP A 77 -10.36 -2.85 -7.35
CA ASP A 77 -11.51 -2.55 -8.20
C ASP A 77 -12.81 -3.17 -7.67
N LEU A 78 -12.74 -4.38 -7.12
CA LEU A 78 -13.87 -5.05 -6.48
C LEU A 78 -14.23 -4.37 -5.15
N TYR A 79 -13.22 -4.06 -4.34
CA TYR A 79 -13.37 -3.38 -3.05
C TYR A 79 -14.06 -2.02 -3.21
N ALA A 80 -13.62 -1.21 -4.18
CA ALA A 80 -14.17 0.11 -4.46
C ALA A 80 -15.65 0.10 -4.88
N ARG A 81 -16.18 -1.06 -5.30
CA ARG A 81 -17.58 -1.24 -5.72
C ARG A 81 -18.43 -2.04 -4.73
N SER A 82 -17.81 -2.60 -3.69
CA SER A 82 -18.45 -3.46 -2.71
C SER A 82 -19.14 -2.68 -1.59
N ASP A 83 -19.98 -3.36 -0.82
CA ASP A 83 -20.56 -2.85 0.42
C ASP A 83 -19.61 -3.13 1.62
N PRO A 84 -19.83 -2.49 2.80
CA PRO A 84 -18.94 -2.67 3.94
C PRO A 84 -18.74 -4.12 4.41
N PRO A 85 -19.79 -5.00 4.49
CA PRO A 85 -19.61 -6.40 4.83
C PRO A 85 -18.70 -7.15 3.84
N ARG A 86 -18.88 -6.95 2.54
CA ARG A 86 -18.02 -7.58 1.53
C ARG A 86 -16.60 -7.02 1.55
N CYS A 87 -16.44 -5.72 1.79
CA CYS A 87 -15.13 -5.11 2.02
C CYS A 87 -14.40 -5.73 3.23
N ALA A 88 -15.11 -6.09 4.30
CA ALA A 88 -14.50 -6.79 5.44
C ALA A 88 -13.93 -8.16 5.03
N ILE A 89 -14.71 -8.95 4.30
CA ILE A 89 -14.26 -10.26 3.79
C ILE A 89 -13.03 -10.11 2.88
N ILE A 90 -13.00 -9.09 2.02
CA ILE A 90 -11.84 -8.82 1.14
C ILE A 90 -10.58 -8.50 1.96
N ARG A 91 -10.71 -7.68 3.02
CA ARG A 91 -9.58 -7.38 3.92
C ARG A 91 -9.06 -8.65 4.58
N ASP A 92 -9.94 -9.50 5.08
CA ASP A 92 -9.56 -10.76 5.72
C ASP A 92 -8.81 -11.67 4.74
N ILE A 93 -9.34 -11.85 3.52
CA ILE A 93 -8.68 -12.65 2.47
C ILE A 93 -7.26 -12.15 2.20
N VAL A 94 -7.06 -10.82 2.08
CA VAL A 94 -5.74 -10.26 1.81
C VAL A 94 -4.80 -10.44 3.01
N HIS A 95 -5.27 -10.18 4.23
CA HIS A 95 -4.45 -10.27 5.44
C HIS A 95 -4.08 -11.70 5.86
N GLU A 96 -4.85 -12.70 5.43
CA GLU A 96 -4.51 -14.12 5.61
C GLU A 96 -3.42 -14.62 4.65
N ARG A 97 -2.88 -13.77 3.77
CA ARG A 97 -1.92 -14.14 2.71
C ARG A 97 -0.67 -13.29 2.78
N GLU A 98 0.46 -13.79 2.28
CA GLU A 98 1.74 -13.06 2.25
C GLU A 98 1.66 -11.80 1.39
N ALA A 99 0.72 -11.75 0.44
CA ALA A 99 0.51 -10.61 -0.43
C ALA A 99 0.25 -9.30 0.31
N HIS A 100 -0.39 -9.30 1.49
CA HIS A 100 -0.58 -8.07 2.28
C HIS A 100 0.73 -7.34 2.53
N LEU A 101 1.85 -8.07 2.56
CA LEU A 101 3.18 -7.50 2.77
C LEU A 101 3.65 -6.58 1.63
N LEU A 102 2.91 -6.52 0.51
CA LEU A 102 3.20 -5.73 -0.67
C LEU A 102 2.18 -4.60 -0.90
N LEU A 103 1.26 -4.34 0.03
CA LEU A 103 0.26 -3.27 -0.12
C LEU A 103 0.90 -1.87 -0.17
N ASP A 104 1.87 -1.58 0.69
CA ASP A 104 2.61 -0.30 0.66
C ASP A 104 3.34 -0.10 -0.67
N ASP A 105 3.95 -1.18 -1.15
CA ASP A 105 4.62 -1.26 -2.44
C ASP A 105 3.66 -1.01 -3.61
N TYR A 106 2.43 -1.51 -3.52
CA TYR A 106 1.37 -1.30 -4.50
C TYR A 106 0.80 0.12 -4.45
N LEU A 107 0.64 0.69 -3.25
CA LEU A 107 0.21 2.07 -3.06
C LEU A 107 1.23 3.05 -3.66
N ALA A 108 2.52 2.84 -3.41
CA ALA A 108 3.60 3.60 -4.04
C ALA A 108 3.61 3.45 -5.57
N TYR A 109 3.32 2.24 -6.07
CA TYR A 109 3.16 1.99 -7.50
C TYR A 109 1.99 2.79 -8.10
N ALA A 110 0.80 2.74 -7.48
CA ALA A 110 -0.37 3.49 -7.93
C ALA A 110 -0.11 5.01 -7.96
N SER A 111 0.54 5.54 -6.91
CA SER A 111 0.99 6.93 -6.84
C SER A 111 1.90 7.30 -8.00
N ARG A 112 2.92 6.48 -8.28
CA ARG A 112 3.83 6.68 -9.41
C ARG A 112 3.11 6.66 -10.76
N ILE A 113 2.18 5.72 -10.97
CA ILE A 113 1.43 5.61 -12.23
C ILE A 113 0.55 6.85 -12.43
N LEU A 114 -0.14 7.34 -11.40
CA LEU A 114 -0.90 8.59 -11.48
C LEU A 114 -0.02 9.77 -11.86
N LYS A 115 1.13 9.91 -11.19
CA LYS A 115 2.09 10.98 -11.46
C LYS A 115 2.60 10.96 -12.91
N GLN A 116 2.62 9.79 -13.54
CA GLN A 116 3.03 9.58 -14.94
C GLN A 116 1.88 9.79 -15.94
N GLY A 117 0.73 10.32 -15.51
CA GLY A 117 -0.45 10.52 -16.38
C GLY A 117 -1.31 9.27 -16.53
N GLY A 118 -1.21 8.33 -15.58
CA GLY A 118 -2.08 7.17 -15.51
C GLY A 118 -3.54 7.56 -15.37
N ARG A 119 -4.43 6.63 -15.73
CA ARG A 119 -5.88 6.87 -15.68
C ARG A 119 -6.38 7.10 -14.24
N PRO A 120 -7.53 7.79 -14.05
CA PRO A 120 -8.04 8.11 -12.73
C PRO A 120 -8.34 6.91 -11.82
N GLU A 121 -8.57 5.71 -12.36
CA GLU A 121 -8.86 4.53 -11.55
C GLU A 121 -7.69 4.17 -10.61
N TRP A 122 -6.47 4.58 -10.93
CA TRP A 122 -5.31 4.38 -10.05
C TRP A 122 -5.43 5.13 -8.71
N LEU A 123 -6.18 6.23 -8.66
CA LEU A 123 -6.49 6.92 -7.41
C LEU A 123 -7.42 6.07 -6.55
N GLU A 124 -8.47 5.50 -7.15
CA GLU A 124 -9.39 4.60 -6.44
C GLU A 124 -8.67 3.35 -5.94
N ARG A 125 -7.80 2.77 -6.78
CA ARG A 125 -7.00 1.60 -6.41
C ARG A 125 -6.03 1.89 -5.28
N GLY A 126 -5.33 3.03 -5.33
CA GLY A 126 -4.43 3.45 -4.26
C GLY A 126 -5.16 3.65 -2.93
N VAL A 127 -6.28 4.39 -2.92
CA VAL A 127 -7.05 4.60 -1.69
C VAL A 127 -7.67 3.29 -1.18
N ALA A 128 -8.14 2.41 -2.07
CA ALA A 128 -8.62 1.08 -1.71
C ALA A 128 -7.50 0.22 -1.08
N ALA A 129 -6.30 0.23 -1.64
CA ALA A 129 -5.14 -0.47 -1.07
C ALA A 129 -4.77 0.05 0.31
N ALA A 130 -4.74 1.37 0.51
CA ALA A 130 -4.52 1.98 1.82
C ALA A 130 -5.63 1.58 2.82
N SER A 131 -6.88 1.49 2.36
CA SER A 131 -7.99 1.01 3.16
C SER A 131 -7.88 -0.48 3.51
N ILE A 132 -7.35 -1.30 2.60
CA ILE A 132 -7.15 -2.73 2.82
C ILE A 132 -5.97 -2.95 3.76
N ASP A 133 -4.88 -2.19 3.65
CA ASP A 133 -3.73 -2.28 4.57
C ASP A 133 -4.13 -2.03 6.04
N ASP A 134 -5.15 -1.18 6.24
CA ASP A 134 -5.79 -0.95 7.53
C ASP A 134 -4.81 -0.44 8.61
N GLN A 135 -3.77 0.31 8.18
CA GLN A 135 -2.74 0.90 9.03
C GLN A 135 -1.98 -0.15 9.87
N ARG A 136 -1.88 -1.40 9.40
CA ARG A 136 -1.47 -2.53 10.26
C ARG A 136 0.02 -2.57 10.57
N ARG A 137 0.85 -2.02 9.69
CA ARG A 137 2.31 -2.10 9.80
C ARG A 137 2.92 -0.93 10.52
N ASP A 138 2.77 0.25 9.94
CA ASP A 138 3.27 1.50 10.50
C ASP A 138 2.35 2.63 10.06
N TYR A 139 1.71 3.26 11.05
CA TYR A 139 0.78 4.36 10.81
C TYR A 139 1.43 5.54 10.07
N ARG A 140 2.70 5.84 10.37
CA ARG A 140 3.39 6.98 9.77
C ARG A 140 3.71 6.71 8.32
N ASP A 141 4.24 5.53 7.99
CA ASP A 141 4.53 5.15 6.61
C ASP A 141 3.24 5.07 5.78
N TRP A 142 2.16 4.53 6.36
CA TRP A 142 0.83 4.53 5.74
C TRP A 142 0.34 5.95 5.43
N LEU A 143 0.47 6.87 6.38
CA LEU A 143 0.04 8.27 6.21
C LEU A 143 0.88 9.00 5.17
N MET A 144 2.19 8.74 5.13
CA MET A 144 3.10 9.29 4.12
C MET A 144 2.78 8.79 2.72
N ALA A 145 2.52 7.48 2.56
CA ALA A 145 2.16 6.90 1.28
C ALA A 145 0.82 7.44 0.76
N LEU A 146 -0.16 7.67 1.65
CA LEU A 146 -1.41 8.33 1.29
C LEU A 146 -1.21 9.79 0.86
N GLY A 147 -0.29 10.51 1.52
CA GLY A 147 0.14 11.86 1.13
C GLY A 147 0.76 11.91 -0.27
N ASP A 148 1.67 10.98 -0.58
CA ASP A 148 2.28 10.87 -1.90
C ASP A 148 1.24 10.58 -2.99
N LEU A 149 0.27 9.70 -2.70
CA LEU A 149 -0.85 9.44 -3.60
C LEU A 149 -1.70 10.70 -3.84
N TYR A 150 -2.00 11.44 -2.77
CA TYR A 150 -2.76 12.69 -2.84
C TYR A 150 -2.07 13.71 -3.75
N LEU A 151 -0.77 13.96 -3.53
CA LEU A 151 0.01 14.89 -4.34
C LEU A 151 0.09 14.44 -5.80
N SER A 152 0.27 13.14 -6.05
CA SER A 152 0.31 12.59 -7.41
C SER A 152 -1.02 12.75 -8.14
N ALA A 153 -2.15 12.55 -7.45
CA ALA A 153 -3.47 12.80 -8.01
C ALA A 153 -3.70 14.29 -8.33
N ARG A 154 -3.29 15.20 -7.44
CA ARG A 154 -3.36 16.65 -7.69
C ARG A 154 -2.50 17.08 -8.87
N ALA A 155 -1.29 16.52 -9.00
CA ALA A 155 -0.42 16.74 -10.16
C ALA A 155 -1.06 16.22 -11.47
N ALA A 156 -1.90 15.20 -11.40
CA ALA A 156 -2.71 14.69 -12.51
C ALA A 156 -4.06 15.42 -12.68
N HIS A 157 -4.26 16.56 -12.00
CA HIS A 157 -5.49 17.36 -12.01
C HIS A 157 -6.76 16.62 -11.53
N LEU A 158 -6.59 15.61 -10.67
CA LEU A 158 -7.68 14.91 -10.01
C LEU A 158 -7.94 15.48 -8.62
N ASP A 159 -9.18 15.43 -8.17
CA ASP A 159 -9.57 15.74 -6.79
C ASP A 159 -9.62 14.43 -5.96
N PRO A 160 -8.72 14.24 -4.97
CA PRO A 160 -8.71 13.04 -4.14
C PRO A 160 -9.86 12.97 -3.14
N SER A 161 -10.39 14.12 -2.70
CA SER A 161 -11.34 14.24 -1.59
C SER A 161 -12.58 13.33 -1.73
N PRO A 162 -13.25 13.28 -2.89
CA PRO A 162 -14.42 12.42 -3.07
C PRO A 162 -14.10 10.92 -3.01
N VAL A 163 -12.91 10.52 -3.45
CA VAL A 163 -12.46 9.12 -3.40
C VAL A 163 -12.15 8.72 -1.97
N LEU A 164 -11.42 9.55 -1.23
CA LEU A 164 -11.13 9.35 0.19
C LEU A 164 -12.41 9.12 0.99
N LYS A 165 -13.39 10.02 0.89
CA LYS A 165 -14.67 9.93 1.59
C LYS A 165 -15.47 8.67 1.22
N ARG A 166 -15.50 8.32 -0.06
CA ARG A 166 -16.23 7.15 -0.56
C ARG A 166 -15.61 5.83 -0.08
N ILE A 167 -14.29 5.71 -0.09
CA ILE A 167 -13.60 4.51 0.39
C ILE A 167 -13.63 4.45 1.93
N ALA A 168 -13.50 5.58 2.62
CA ALA A 168 -13.63 5.67 4.07
C ALA A 168 -14.94 5.04 4.56
N ALA A 169 -16.07 5.33 3.91
CA ALA A 169 -17.38 4.79 4.28
C ALA A 169 -17.46 3.24 4.30
N ARG A 170 -16.56 2.56 3.58
CA ARG A 170 -16.47 1.09 3.48
C ARG A 170 -15.31 0.50 4.28
N SER A 171 -14.43 1.37 4.78
CA SER A 171 -13.24 1.01 5.53
C SER A 171 -13.58 0.50 6.93
N ASN A 172 -12.58 -0.12 7.56
CA ASN A 172 -12.70 -0.64 8.91
C ASN A 172 -13.04 0.47 9.92
N SER A 173 -14.12 0.30 10.67
CA SER A 173 -14.50 1.19 11.78
C SER A 173 -13.84 0.83 13.10
N GLU A 174 -13.23 -0.35 13.18
CA GLU A 174 -12.50 -0.76 14.36
C GLU A 174 -11.06 -0.30 14.27
N ARG A 175 -10.51 0.13 15.41
CA ARG A 175 -9.13 0.61 15.48
C ARG A 175 -8.19 -0.58 15.55
N HIS A 176 -7.23 -0.67 14.63
CA HIS A 176 -6.11 -1.60 14.75
C HIS A 176 -5.17 -1.20 15.90
N ALA A 177 -4.57 -2.17 16.60
CA ALA A 177 -3.73 -1.90 17.77
C ALA A 177 -2.49 -1.03 17.46
N ALA A 178 -1.99 -1.09 16.23
CA ALA A 178 -0.85 -0.28 15.76
C ALA A 178 -1.23 1.14 15.32
N ALA A 179 -2.52 1.48 15.29
CA ALA A 179 -3.03 2.74 14.75
C ALA A 179 -3.70 3.61 15.83
N PRO A 180 -3.56 4.94 15.76
CA PRO A 180 -4.21 5.85 16.71
C PRO A 180 -5.72 5.95 16.49
N THR A 181 -6.19 5.78 15.25
CA THR A 181 -7.58 5.94 14.83
C THR A 181 -8.01 4.84 13.85
N PRO A 182 -9.31 4.49 13.77
CA PRO A 182 -9.81 3.59 12.75
C PRO A 182 -9.52 4.09 11.33
N THR A 183 -9.27 3.17 10.38
CA THR A 183 -8.97 3.52 8.98
C THR A 183 -10.11 4.27 8.30
N ARG A 184 -11.36 3.96 8.66
CA ARG A 184 -12.52 4.76 8.26
C ARG A 184 -12.35 6.23 8.60
N ASP A 185 -12.04 6.53 9.85
CA ASP A 185 -11.98 7.90 10.33
C ASP A 185 -10.74 8.60 9.76
N ALA A 186 -9.59 7.91 9.76
CA ALA A 186 -8.34 8.43 9.20
C ALA A 186 -8.47 8.84 7.72
N LEU A 187 -9.15 8.03 6.90
CA LEU A 187 -9.41 8.37 5.49
C LEU A 187 -10.46 9.48 5.35
N ALA A 188 -11.53 9.46 6.15
CA ALA A 188 -12.60 10.45 6.08
C ALA A 188 -12.12 11.87 6.44
N SER A 189 -11.20 11.97 7.39
CA SER A 189 -10.65 13.23 7.90
C SER A 189 -9.19 13.45 7.49
N PHE A 190 -8.70 12.82 6.42
CA PHE A 190 -7.30 12.92 6.02
C PHE A 190 -6.87 14.38 5.79
N GLU A 191 -7.71 15.16 5.11
CA GLU A 191 -7.48 16.58 4.81
C GLU A 191 -7.49 17.48 6.06
N ASP A 192 -8.13 17.04 7.14
CA ASP A 192 -8.17 17.74 8.42
C ASP A 192 -6.99 17.38 9.33
N SER A 193 -6.13 16.44 8.89
CA SER A 193 -5.02 15.97 9.71
C SER A 193 -3.91 17.03 9.84
N ALA A 194 -3.20 17.00 10.97
CA ALA A 194 -2.03 17.83 11.18
C ALA A 194 -0.97 17.58 10.09
N TYR A 195 -0.77 16.31 9.70
CA TYR A 195 0.14 15.93 8.62
C TYR A 195 -0.24 16.59 7.29
N PHE A 196 -1.52 16.56 6.91
CA PHE A 196 -1.97 17.20 5.68
C PHE A 196 -1.65 18.70 5.69
N THR A 197 -1.98 19.38 6.79
CA THR A 197 -1.74 20.82 6.94
C THR A 197 -0.25 21.17 6.87
N THR A 198 0.60 20.38 7.52
CA THR A 198 2.04 20.70 7.63
C THR A 198 2.88 20.20 6.46
N SER A 199 2.44 19.15 5.76
CA SER A 199 3.28 18.42 4.80
C SER A 199 2.69 18.31 3.41
N ILE A 200 1.36 18.36 3.25
CA ILE A 200 0.70 18.22 1.94
C ILE A 200 0.26 19.58 1.41
N LEU A 201 -0.49 20.34 2.21
CA LEU A 201 -1.03 21.64 1.84
C LEU A 201 0.01 22.61 1.24
N PRO A 202 1.25 22.72 1.76
CA PRO A 202 2.28 23.60 1.18
C PRO A 202 2.67 23.27 -0.28
N HIS A 203 2.36 22.07 -0.76
CA HIS A 203 2.67 21.60 -2.11
C HIS A 203 1.48 21.67 -3.08
N LEU A 204 0.33 22.20 -2.64
CA LEU A 204 -0.90 22.28 -3.45
C LEU A 204 -1.07 23.60 -4.21
N HIS A 205 -0.04 24.46 -4.20
CA HIS A 205 -0.02 25.79 -4.82
C HIS A 205 0.49 25.76 -6.26
#